data_AF-A0A7S0VUU9-F1
#
_entry.id   AF-A0A7S0VUU9-F1
#
_cell.length_a   1.000
_cell.length_b   1.000
_cell.length_c   1.000
_cell.angle_alpha   90.00
_cell.angle_beta   90.00
_cell.angle_gamma   90.00
#
_symmetry.space_group_name_H-M   'P 1'
#
loop_
_entity.id
_entity.type
_entity.pdbx_description
1 polymer ?
#
loop_
_entity_poly.entity_id
_entity_poly.type
_entity_poly.pdbx_seq_one_letter_code
_entity_poly.pdbx_strand_id
1 'polypeptide(L)'
;RGSAAYFYSLENHHMVFMKLETGRVYCIPDNYEVTDSSLADIKHNLNPTFKEEEVENLDLKVKYSRGIDGTEYIPGTVGLNNLKDTGYINVVVQALTCVADFRDFFILPENYSHFKSPLVQRFGELVRKMWNPT
;
A
#
# COMPACT_ATOMS: atom_id res chain seq x y z
N ARG A 1 2.00 -26.83 -3.24
CA ARG A 1 0.99 -27.85 -2.85
C ARG A 1 1.16 -28.12 -1.36
N GLY A 2 0.07 -28.13 -0.58
CA GLY A 2 0.11 -28.31 0.88
C GLY A 2 0.28 -27.05 1.73
N SER A 3 0.14 -25.84 1.16
CA SER A 3 0.10 -24.60 1.93
C SER A 3 -1.30 -24.35 2.50
N ALA A 4 -1.42 -23.47 3.50
CA ALA A 4 -2.72 -23.06 4.05
C ALA A 4 -3.65 -22.49 2.97
N ALA A 5 -3.12 -21.68 2.03
CA ALA A 5 -3.89 -21.15 0.91
C ALA A 5 -4.42 -22.26 -0.04
N TYR A 6 -3.66 -23.35 -0.22
CA TYR A 6 -4.07 -24.49 -1.03
C TYR A 6 -5.21 -25.28 -0.40
N PHE A 7 -5.15 -25.54 0.91
CA PHE A 7 -6.27 -26.19 1.61
C PHE A 7 -7.50 -25.30 1.66
N TYR A 8 -7.30 -24.00 1.95
CA TYR A 8 -8.38 -23.01 1.95
C TYR A 8 -9.10 -22.93 0.60
N SER A 9 -8.37 -23.00 -0.52
CA SER A 9 -8.97 -22.96 -1.86
C SER A 9 -9.84 -24.18 -2.15
N LEU A 10 -9.43 -25.37 -1.67
CA LEU A 10 -10.20 -26.60 -1.82
C LEU A 10 -11.47 -26.60 -0.96
N GLU A 11 -11.38 -26.07 0.26
CA GLU A 11 -12.49 -26.06 1.22
C GLU A 11 -13.53 -24.97 0.93
N ASN A 12 -13.08 -23.77 0.54
CA ASN A 12 -13.93 -22.57 0.44
C ASN A 12 -14.21 -22.15 -1.01
N HIS A 13 -13.66 -22.86 -2.00
CA HIS A 13 -13.78 -22.52 -3.42
C HIS A 13 -13.33 -21.09 -3.77
N HIS A 14 -12.46 -20.49 -2.96
CA HIS A 14 -11.78 -19.24 -3.27
C HIS A 14 -10.49 -19.59 -4.00
N MET A 15 -10.42 -19.29 -5.31
CA MET A 15 -9.37 -19.85 -6.17
C MET A 15 -8.28 -18.85 -6.55
N VAL A 16 -8.50 -17.55 -6.38
CA VAL A 16 -7.57 -16.50 -6.81
C VAL A 16 -6.88 -15.88 -5.60
N PHE A 17 -5.55 -15.95 -5.57
CA PHE A 17 -4.73 -15.45 -4.46
C PHE A 17 -3.63 -14.53 -4.95
N MET A 18 -3.34 -13.48 -4.19
CA MET A 18 -2.21 -12.59 -4.45
C MET A 18 -1.06 -12.90 -3.47
N LYS A 19 0.13 -13.12 -4.01
CA LYS A 19 1.37 -13.22 -3.23
C LYS A 19 1.79 -11.83 -2.79
N LEU A 20 1.70 -11.55 -1.48
CA LEU A 20 1.86 -10.21 -0.93
C LEU A 20 3.26 -9.62 -1.13
N GLU A 21 4.32 -10.45 -1.19
CA GLU A 21 5.68 -9.96 -1.38
C GLU A 21 5.94 -9.48 -2.82
N THR A 22 5.25 -10.05 -3.81
CA THR A 22 5.52 -9.78 -5.23
C THR A 22 4.34 -9.17 -5.98
N GLY A 23 3.16 -9.09 -5.38
CA GLY A 23 1.91 -8.69 -6.03
C GLY A 23 1.46 -9.63 -7.16
N ARG A 24 2.07 -10.82 -7.30
CA ARG A 24 1.73 -11.78 -8.36
C ARG A 24 0.48 -12.55 -7.96
N VAL A 25 -0.40 -12.76 -8.91
CA VAL A 25 -1.70 -13.40 -8.67
C VAL A 25 -1.66 -14.81 -9.21
N TYR A 26 -2.18 -15.76 -8.45
CA TYR A 26 -2.15 -17.18 -8.79
C TYR A 26 -3.55 -17.77 -8.63
N CYS A 27 -3.91 -18.64 -9.56
CA CYS A 27 -5.04 -19.54 -9.40
C CYS A 27 -4.56 -20.79 -8.65
N ILE A 28 -5.20 -21.10 -7.52
CA ILE A 28 -4.92 -22.24 -6.64
C ILE A 28 -6.25 -23.00 -6.48
N PRO A 29 -6.31 -24.34 -6.65
CA PRO A 29 -5.20 -25.31 -6.62
C PRO A 29 -4.47 -25.54 -7.95
N ASP A 30 -4.95 -24.96 -9.05
CA ASP A 30 -4.46 -25.23 -10.42
C ASP A 30 -3.01 -24.77 -10.66
N ASN A 31 -2.51 -23.88 -9.82
CA ASN A 31 -1.12 -23.47 -9.70
C ASN A 31 -0.56 -22.81 -10.99
N TYR A 32 -1.32 -21.87 -11.56
CA TYR A 32 -0.87 -21.01 -12.65
C TYR A 32 -0.96 -19.52 -12.28
N GLU A 33 -0.10 -18.71 -12.88
CA GLU A 33 -0.09 -17.25 -12.68
C GLU A 33 -1.20 -16.59 -13.53
N VAL A 34 -1.95 -15.69 -12.91
CA VAL A 34 -2.99 -14.88 -13.55
C VAL A 34 -2.41 -13.52 -13.90
N THR A 35 -2.33 -13.26 -15.21
CA THR A 35 -1.87 -11.98 -15.74
C THR A 35 -3.05 -11.27 -16.38
N ASP A 36 -3.62 -10.30 -15.67
CA ASP A 36 -4.76 -9.51 -16.12
C ASP A 36 -4.60 -8.04 -15.70
N SER A 37 -4.97 -7.12 -16.58
CA SER A 37 -4.90 -5.68 -16.34
C SER A 37 -5.96 -5.19 -15.36
N SER A 38 -7.08 -5.90 -15.21
CA SER A 38 -8.12 -5.61 -14.22
C SER A 38 -7.66 -5.79 -12.78
N LEU A 39 -6.51 -6.42 -12.55
CA LEU A 39 -5.90 -6.60 -11.23
C LEU A 39 -4.89 -5.49 -10.89
N ALA A 40 -4.68 -4.53 -11.78
CA ALA A 40 -3.65 -3.51 -11.63
C ALA A 40 -3.91 -2.58 -10.43
N ASP A 41 -5.17 -2.23 -10.19
CA ASP A 41 -5.61 -1.43 -9.05
C ASP A 41 -5.38 -2.16 -7.70
N ILE A 42 -5.70 -3.46 -7.62
CA ILE A 42 -5.44 -4.28 -6.43
C ILE A 42 -3.93 -4.38 -6.16
N LYS A 43 -3.12 -4.57 -7.20
CA LYS A 43 -1.66 -4.60 -7.10
C LYS A 43 -1.09 -3.25 -6.63
N HIS A 44 -1.61 -2.16 -7.17
CA HIS A 44 -1.21 -0.81 -6.78
C HIS A 44 -1.61 -0.53 -5.32
N ASN A 45 -2.81 -0.92 -4.89
CA ASN A 45 -3.27 -0.76 -3.51
C ASN A 45 -2.46 -1.61 -2.51
N LEU A 46 -1.98 -2.79 -2.92
CA LEU A 46 -1.08 -3.60 -2.10
C LEU A 46 0.24 -2.87 -1.82
N ASN A 47 0.84 -2.30 -2.86
CA ASN A 47 2.14 -1.62 -2.79
C ASN A 47 2.18 -0.38 -3.71
N PRO A 48 1.67 0.78 -3.25
CA PRO A 48 1.63 1.98 -4.07
C PRO A 48 3.03 2.42 -4.46
N THR A 49 3.19 2.83 -5.71
CA THR A 49 4.46 3.29 -6.30
C THR A 49 4.23 4.65 -6.94
N PHE A 50 5.23 5.53 -6.80
CA PHE A 50 5.19 6.89 -7.31
C PHE A 50 6.39 7.12 -8.19
N LYS A 51 6.23 7.91 -9.26
CA LYS A 51 7.33 8.44 -10.05
C LYS A 51 7.87 9.71 -9.39
N GLU A 52 9.15 10.02 -9.59
CA GLU A 52 9.76 11.25 -9.07
C GLU A 52 8.96 12.50 -9.47
N GLU A 53 8.52 12.58 -10.73
CA GLU A 53 7.65 13.66 -11.22
C GLU A 53 6.32 13.75 -10.46
N GLU A 54 5.73 12.62 -10.04
CA GLU A 54 4.49 12.62 -9.27
C GLU A 54 4.73 13.16 -7.86
N VAL A 55 5.89 12.84 -7.26
CA VAL A 55 6.31 13.31 -5.93
C VAL A 55 6.51 14.82 -5.92
N GLU A 56 7.22 15.37 -6.91
CA GLU A 56 7.43 16.83 -7.04
C GLU A 56 6.13 17.63 -7.16
N ASN A 57 5.06 16.98 -7.66
CA ASN A 57 3.76 17.61 -7.85
C ASN A 57 2.81 17.45 -6.66
N LEU A 58 3.17 16.70 -5.61
CA LEU A 58 2.28 16.42 -4.46
C LEU A 58 1.82 17.68 -3.73
N ASP A 59 2.72 18.65 -3.56
CA ASP A 59 2.43 19.91 -2.85
C ASP A 59 1.85 21.01 -3.74
N LEU A 60 1.93 20.83 -5.06
CA LEU A 60 1.53 21.87 -6.01
C LEU A 60 0.01 21.88 -6.26
N LYS A 61 -0.66 20.74 -6.10
CA LYS A 61 -2.09 20.58 -6.43
C LYS A 61 -2.79 19.74 -5.37
N VAL A 62 -3.86 20.29 -4.80
CA VAL A 62 -4.80 19.50 -3.99
C VAL A 62 -5.52 18.53 -4.93
N LYS A 63 -5.26 17.24 -4.77
CA LYS A 63 -5.94 16.18 -5.49
C LYS A 63 -6.98 15.53 -4.59
N TYR A 64 -8.24 15.57 -5.01
CA TYR A 64 -9.28 14.78 -4.39
C TYR A 64 -9.26 13.38 -5.00
N SER A 65 -9.26 12.38 -4.14
CA SER A 65 -9.34 10.96 -4.46
C SER A 65 -10.64 10.39 -3.90
N ARG A 66 -11.05 9.23 -4.42
CA ARG A 66 -12.33 8.62 -4.04
C ARG A 66 -12.10 7.18 -3.65
N GLY A 67 -12.52 6.81 -2.44
CA GLY A 67 -12.49 5.44 -1.96
C GLY A 67 -13.48 4.55 -2.70
N ILE A 68 -13.35 3.24 -2.49
CA ILE A 68 -14.24 2.22 -3.10
C ILE A 68 -15.71 2.43 -2.70
N ASP A 69 -15.94 2.96 -1.50
CA ASP A 69 -17.26 3.32 -0.96
C ASP A 69 -17.83 4.63 -1.53
N GLY A 70 -17.07 5.33 -2.39
CA GLY A 70 -17.43 6.62 -2.96
C GLY A 70 -17.04 7.82 -2.08
N THR A 71 -16.45 7.60 -0.91
CA THR A 71 -16.04 8.68 0.00
C THR A 71 -14.88 9.45 -0.60
N GLU A 72 -15.00 10.78 -0.66
CA GLU A 72 -13.93 11.66 -1.12
C GLU A 72 -12.92 11.90 0.00
N TYR A 73 -11.63 11.84 -0.34
CA TYR A 73 -10.53 12.11 0.58
C TYR A 73 -9.40 12.84 -0.13
N ILE A 74 -8.52 13.47 0.65
CA ILE A 74 -7.27 14.05 0.13
C ILE A 74 -6.13 13.11 0.56
N PRO A 75 -5.34 12.55 -0.37
CA PRO A 75 -4.18 11.73 -0.02
C PRO A 75 -3.25 12.45 0.95
N GLY A 76 -2.70 11.72 1.92
CA GLY A 76 -1.94 12.27 3.02
C GLY A 76 -2.78 12.78 4.20
N THR A 77 -4.09 12.97 4.03
CA THR A 77 -5.02 13.40 5.11
C THR A 77 -6.01 12.31 5.52
N VAL A 78 -5.62 11.04 5.32
CA VAL A 78 -6.44 9.88 5.67
C VAL A 78 -6.29 9.50 7.13
N GLY A 79 -7.38 9.09 7.77
CA GLY A 79 -7.38 8.63 9.17
C GLY A 79 -6.57 7.34 9.34
N LEU A 80 -5.80 7.25 10.42
CA LEU A 80 -5.12 6.02 10.82
C LEU A 80 -5.95 5.29 11.87
N ASN A 81 -6.11 3.97 11.70
CA ASN A 81 -6.83 3.15 12.67
C ASN A 81 -6.17 3.21 14.04
N ASN A 82 -6.97 3.37 15.09
CA ASN A 82 -6.49 3.30 16.45
C ASN A 82 -6.57 1.84 16.94
N LEU A 83 -5.42 1.21 17.17
CA LEU A 83 -5.31 -0.18 17.60
C LEU A 83 -5.34 -0.27 19.14
N LYS A 84 -6.35 0.36 19.75
CA LYS A 84 -6.55 0.65 21.18
C LYS A 84 -6.03 2.01 21.63
N ASP A 85 -4.77 2.08 22.06
CA ASP A 85 -4.16 3.30 22.62
C ASP A 85 -3.03 3.84 21.72
N THR A 86 -3.11 3.63 20.40
CA THR A 86 -2.07 4.05 19.46
C THR A 86 -2.26 5.47 18.93
N GLY A 87 -3.20 6.24 19.50
CA GLY A 87 -3.48 7.62 19.06
C GLY A 87 -2.25 8.52 19.05
N TYR A 88 -1.37 8.39 20.05
CA TYR A 88 -0.13 9.19 20.11
C TYR A 88 0.83 8.85 18.94
N ILE A 89 0.93 7.57 18.56
CA ILE A 89 1.72 7.16 17.39
C ILE A 89 1.10 7.71 16.11
N ASN A 90 -0.22 7.64 15.98
CA ASN A 90 -0.92 8.15 14.81
C ASN A 90 -0.66 9.65 14.63
N VAL A 91 -0.66 10.44 15.71
CA VAL A 91 -0.31 11.87 15.67
C VAL A 91 1.13 12.08 15.20
N VAL A 92 2.09 11.31 15.71
CA VAL A 92 3.50 11.42 15.32
C VAL A 92 3.69 11.07 13.84
N VAL A 93 3.08 9.97 13.37
CA VAL A 93 3.14 9.56 11.96
C VAL A 93 2.58 10.68 11.07
N GLN A 94 1.37 11.18 11.38
CA GLN A 94 0.72 12.25 10.61
C GLN A 94 1.60 13.51 10.57
N ALA A 95 2.10 13.95 11.73
CA ALA A 95 2.95 15.14 11.82
C ALA A 95 4.23 15.01 11.00
N LEU A 96 4.89 13.84 11.03
CA LEU A 96 6.09 13.58 10.23
C LEU A 96 5.77 13.56 8.73
N THR A 97 4.64 12.97 8.33
CA THR A 97 4.24 12.91 6.91
C THR A 97 3.77 14.25 6.33
N CYS A 98 3.52 15.26 7.17
CA CYS A 98 3.26 16.63 6.72
C CYS A 98 4.55 17.38 6.32
N VAL A 99 5.73 16.88 6.67
CA VAL A 99 7.00 17.50 6.29
C VAL A 99 7.40 16.96 4.91
N ALA A 100 7.34 17.81 3.88
CA ALA A 100 7.52 17.43 2.47
C ALA A 100 8.78 16.59 2.22
N ASP A 101 9.97 17.09 2.61
CA ASP A 101 11.24 16.36 2.39
C ASP A 101 11.26 14.98 3.07
N PHE A 102 10.66 14.88 4.26
CA PHE A 102 10.60 13.62 5.00
C PHE A 102 9.61 12.64 4.35
N ARG A 103 8.44 13.14 3.95
CA ARG A 103 7.46 12.38 3.18
C ARG A 103 8.08 11.86 1.88
N ASP A 104 8.67 12.73 1.08
CA ASP A 104 9.19 12.43 -0.25
C ASP A 104 10.31 11.40 -0.18
N PHE A 105 11.17 11.51 0.84
CA PHE A 105 12.16 10.49 1.15
C PHE A 105 11.53 9.09 1.31
N PHE A 106 10.41 8.98 2.05
CA PHE A 106 9.73 7.71 2.32
C PHE A 106 8.74 7.27 1.24
N ILE A 107 8.33 8.17 0.34
CA ILE A 107 7.50 7.83 -0.83
C ILE A 107 8.30 7.06 -1.88
N LEU A 108 9.60 7.34 -2.03
CA LEU A 108 10.47 6.67 -3.00
C LEU A 108 11.30 5.55 -2.32
N PRO A 109 10.97 4.26 -2.53
CA PRO A 109 11.67 3.15 -1.87
C PRO A 109 13.18 3.12 -2.09
N GLU A 110 13.66 3.65 -3.21
CA GLU A 110 15.06 3.73 -3.60
C GLU A 110 15.90 4.43 -2.52
N ASN A 111 15.32 5.45 -1.88
CA ASN A 111 15.95 6.25 -0.84
C ASN A 111 16.25 5.48 0.45
N TYR A 112 15.51 4.40 0.74
CA TYR A 112 15.63 3.67 2.00
C TYR A 112 15.70 2.15 1.89
N SER A 113 15.63 1.59 0.68
CA SER A 113 15.68 0.15 0.40
C SER A 113 16.91 -0.55 0.98
N HIS A 114 18.03 0.18 1.11
CA HIS A 114 19.28 -0.34 1.65
C HIS A 114 19.28 -0.48 3.19
N PHE A 115 18.35 0.17 3.89
CA PHE A 115 18.21 0.00 5.34
C PHE A 115 17.56 -1.34 5.68
N LYS A 116 18.23 -2.14 6.51
CA LYS A 116 17.71 -3.46 6.94
C LYS A 116 16.64 -3.38 8.03
N SER A 117 16.40 -2.21 8.60
CA SER A 117 15.45 -2.03 9.70
C SER A 117 14.01 -2.26 9.21
N PRO A 118 13.26 -3.21 9.79
CA PRO A 118 11.86 -3.41 9.45
C PRO A 118 11.03 -2.16 9.70
N LEU A 119 11.37 -1.35 10.71
CA LEU A 119 10.67 -0.10 11.00
C LEU A 119 10.75 0.87 9.81
N VAL A 120 11.95 1.03 9.21
CA VAL A 120 12.16 1.94 8.07
C VAL A 120 11.35 1.46 6.87
N GLN A 121 11.40 0.15 6.58
CA GLN A 121 10.64 -0.44 5.47
C GLN A 121 9.12 -0.30 5.67
N ARG A 122 8.61 -0.64 6.86
CA ARG A 122 7.16 -0.55 7.17
C ARG A 122 6.67 0.89 7.25
N PHE A 123 7.50 1.81 7.72
CA PHE A 123 7.16 3.23 7.72
C PHE A 123 7.02 3.74 6.28
N GLY A 124 7.97 3.45 5.39
CA GLY A 124 7.85 3.81 3.98
C GLY A 124 6.65 3.18 3.27
N GLU A 125 6.32 1.92 3.56
CA GLU A 125 5.07 1.30 3.08
C GLU A 125 3.82 2.04 3.58
N LEU A 126 3.79 2.46 4.84
CA LEU A 126 2.68 3.21 5.42
C LEU A 126 2.53 4.58 4.77
N VAL A 127 3.62 5.33 4.61
CA VAL A 127 3.60 6.65 3.97
C VAL A 127 3.05 6.54 2.54
N ARG A 128 3.53 5.58 1.75
CA ARG A 128 3.02 5.35 0.38
C ARG A 128 1.53 5.00 0.35
N LYS A 129 1.03 4.25 1.33
CA LYS A 129 -0.41 3.97 1.47
C LYS A 129 -1.22 5.19 1.88
N MET A 130 -0.71 6.02 2.78
CA MET A 130 -1.37 7.25 3.19
C MET A 130 -1.51 8.24 2.03
N TRP A 131 -0.51 8.29 1.15
CA TRP A 131 -0.46 9.18 0.00
C TRP A 131 -0.96 8.56 -1.30
N ASN A 132 -1.52 7.34 -1.26
CA ASN A 132 -2.07 6.68 -2.43
C ASN A 132 -3.33 7.42 -2.92
N PRO A 133 -3.33 7.93 -4.17
CA PRO A 133 -4.48 8.66 -4.72
C PRO A 133 -5.56 7.75 -5.31
N THR A 134 -5.40 6.44 -5.20
CA THR A 134 -6.19 5.41 -5.89
C THR A 134 -7.07 4.62 -4.93
#